data_AF-A0A4P0XXW2-F1
#
_entry.id   AF-A0A4P0XXW2-F1
#
_cell.length_a   1.000
_cell.length_b   1.000
_cell.length_c   1.000
_cell.angle_alpha   90.00
_cell.angle_beta   90.00
_cell.angle_gamma   90.00
#
_symmetry.space_group_name_H-M   'P 1'
#
loop_
_entity.id
_entity.type
_entity.pdbx_description
1 polymer ?
#
loop_
_entity_poly.entity_id
_entity_poly.type
_entity_poly.pdbx_seq_one_letter_code
_entity_poly.pdbx_strand_id
1 'polypeptide(L)'
;MLLTLAVASRQRRLSDEERKALLVRMDITFNHLPTLIEASQAWVLNHARPLIDSADIRLTGPARLFGTVQEGALKMLETLRCPVAGYEFEEFIHGIYNAFDERSTLIMLDPFPDERQDRLAEILGGWTQHIYRIGPQVENNGKKYALRIY
;
A
#
# COMPACT_ATOMS: atom_id res chain seq x y z
N MET A 1 18.96 -5.14 -1.49
CA MET A 1 19.21 -5.77 -0.18
C MET A 1 20.41 -6.72 -0.18
N LEU A 2 20.48 -7.72 -1.09
CA LEU A 2 21.58 -8.70 -1.10
C LEU A 2 22.99 -8.09 -1.22
N LEU A 3 23.15 -7.06 -2.07
CA LEU A 3 24.41 -6.32 -2.18
C LEU A 3 24.83 -5.71 -0.84
N THR A 4 23.90 -5.11 -0.10
CA THR A 4 24.17 -4.51 1.21
C THR A 4 24.60 -5.55 2.24
N LEU A 5 23.96 -6.73 2.24
CA LEU A 5 24.37 -7.84 3.13
C LEU A 5 25.79 -8.31 2.80
N ALA A 6 26.14 -8.41 1.51
CA ALA A 6 27.48 -8.79 1.08
C ALA A 6 28.55 -7.76 1.52
N VAL A 7 28.26 -6.47 1.37
CA VAL A 7 29.13 -5.38 1.82
C VAL A 7 29.31 -5.39 3.34
N ALA A 8 28.21 -5.52 4.09
CA ALA A 8 28.26 -5.55 5.56
C ALA A 8 29.04 -6.75 6.09
N SER A 9 28.87 -7.93 5.49
CA SER A 9 29.62 -9.15 5.83
C SER A 9 31.12 -8.96 5.56
N ARG A 10 31.48 -8.41 4.40
CA ARG A 10 32.89 -8.12 4.04
C ARG A 10 33.54 -7.11 5.00
N GLN A 11 32.75 -6.17 5.50
CA GLN A 11 33.21 -5.16 6.47
C GLN A 11 33.18 -5.67 7.93
N ARG A 12 32.81 -6.93 8.17
CA ARG A 12 32.64 -7.52 9.52
C ARG A 12 31.66 -6.72 10.40
N ARG A 13 30.64 -6.11 9.76
CA ARG A 13 29.55 -5.35 10.41
C ARG A 13 28.25 -6.15 10.53
N LEU A 14 28.29 -7.42 10.14
CA LEU A 14 27.19 -8.36 10.16
C LEU A 14 27.76 -9.75 10.42
N SER A 15 27.31 -10.42 11.47
CA SER A 15 27.72 -11.80 11.77
C SER A 15 27.05 -12.80 10.82
N ASP A 16 27.58 -14.02 10.76
CA ASP A 16 26.97 -15.09 9.95
C ASP A 16 25.58 -15.47 10.48
N GLU A 17 25.38 -15.44 11.80
CA GLU A 17 24.07 -15.65 12.43
C GLU A 17 23.08 -14.55 12.08
N GLU A 18 23.49 -13.27 12.15
CA GLU A 18 22.64 -12.13 11.78
C GLU A 18 22.26 -12.17 10.30
N ARG A 19 23.23 -12.49 9.43
CA ARG A 19 23.01 -12.67 8.00
C ARG A 19 22.02 -13.79 7.73
N LYS A 20 22.19 -14.95 8.39
CA LYS A 20 21.27 -16.09 8.26
C LYS A 20 19.86 -15.72 8.72
N ALA A 21 19.73 -15.02 9.84
CA ALA A 21 18.44 -14.55 10.33
C ALA A 21 17.73 -13.60 9.34
N LEU A 22 18.48 -12.69 8.70
CA LEU A 22 17.93 -11.81 7.66
C LEU A 22 17.48 -12.58 6.41
N LEU A 23 18.25 -13.58 5.98
CA LEU A 23 17.87 -14.44 4.85
C LEU A 23 16.61 -15.27 5.17
N VAL A 24 16.50 -15.83 6.38
CA VAL A 24 15.30 -16.56 6.82
C VAL A 24 14.08 -15.63 6.81
N ARG A 25 14.21 -14.38 7.26
CA ARG A 25 13.10 -13.41 7.20
C ARG A 25 12.67 -13.10 5.76
N MET A 26 13.61 -12.95 4.83
CA MET A 26 13.30 -12.76 3.41
C MET A 26 12.55 -13.97 2.84
N ASP A 27 13.03 -15.18 3.16
CA ASP A 27 12.42 -16.43 2.71
C ASP A 27 10.98 -16.59 3.21
N ILE A 28 10.74 -16.30 4.48
CA ILE A 28 9.39 -16.28 5.05
C ILE A 28 8.50 -15.29 4.28
N THR A 29 8.97 -14.08 3.98
CA THR A 29 8.19 -13.14 3.16
C THR A 29 7.87 -13.68 1.77
N PHE A 30 8.84 -14.32 1.10
CA PHE A 30 8.61 -14.91 -0.23
C PHE A 30 7.61 -16.06 -0.20
N ASN A 31 7.66 -16.90 0.82
CA ASN A 31 6.74 -18.04 0.97
C ASN A 31 5.28 -17.61 1.21
N HIS A 32 5.03 -16.39 1.67
CA HIS A 32 3.68 -15.83 1.81
C HIS A 32 3.17 -15.13 0.54
N LEU A 33 4.02 -14.86 -0.46
CA LEU A 33 3.61 -14.15 -1.68
C LEU A 33 2.50 -14.86 -2.48
N PRO A 34 2.50 -16.20 -2.67
CA PRO A 34 1.43 -16.87 -3.40
C PRO A 34 0.04 -16.62 -2.79
N THR A 35 -0.09 -16.75 -1.47
CA THR A 35 -1.33 -16.47 -0.74
C THR A 35 -1.75 -15.00 -0.88
N LEU A 36 -0.79 -14.07 -0.81
CA LEU A 36 -1.06 -12.65 -1.01
C LEU A 36 -1.55 -12.35 -2.44
N ILE A 37 -0.98 -13.00 -3.45
CA ILE A 37 -1.39 -12.84 -4.85
C ILE A 37 -2.84 -13.30 -5.03
N GLU A 38 -3.18 -14.48 -4.52
CA GLU A 38 -4.55 -15.02 -4.58
C GLU A 38 -5.56 -14.10 -3.88
N ALA A 39 -5.23 -13.64 -2.67
CA ALA A 39 -6.08 -12.71 -1.92
C ALA A 39 -6.26 -11.37 -2.66
N SER A 40 -5.19 -10.84 -3.25
CA SER A 40 -5.22 -9.58 -4.00
C SER A 40 -6.07 -9.70 -5.26
N GLN A 41 -5.93 -10.80 -6.01
CA GLN A 41 -6.73 -11.06 -7.20
C GLN A 41 -8.21 -11.21 -6.85
N ALA A 42 -8.52 -11.99 -5.80
CA ALA A 42 -9.90 -12.15 -5.33
C ALA A 42 -10.51 -10.83 -4.89
N TRP A 43 -9.74 -9.98 -4.22
CA TRP A 43 -10.21 -8.66 -3.81
C TRP A 43 -10.49 -7.76 -5.01
N VAL A 44 -9.59 -7.71 -5.99
CA VAL A 44 -9.80 -6.89 -7.20
C VAL A 44 -11.08 -7.33 -7.93
N LEU A 45 -11.26 -8.63 -8.17
CA LEU A 45 -12.40 -9.15 -8.92
C LEU A 45 -13.74 -8.88 -8.22
N ASN A 46 -13.77 -8.91 -6.89
CA ASN A 46 -15.02 -8.79 -6.13
C ASN A 46 -15.35 -7.36 -5.68
N HIS A 47 -14.33 -6.51 -5.52
CA HIS A 47 -14.48 -5.24 -4.81
C HIS A 47 -13.95 -4.02 -5.57
N ALA A 48 -13.02 -4.22 -6.51
CA ALA A 48 -12.36 -3.13 -7.20
C ALA A 48 -13.05 -2.73 -8.51
N ARG A 49 -14.20 -3.32 -8.86
CA ARG A 49 -14.95 -2.93 -10.06
C ARG A 49 -15.28 -1.42 -10.12
N PRO A 50 -15.62 -0.73 -9.01
CA PRO A 50 -15.80 0.72 -9.03
C PRO A 50 -14.52 1.52 -9.33
N LEU A 51 -13.32 0.93 -9.25
CA LEU A 51 -12.08 1.58 -9.69
C LEU A 51 -12.08 1.92 -11.19
N ILE A 52 -12.87 1.19 -11.99
CA ILE A 52 -12.98 1.41 -13.44
C ILE A 52 -13.56 2.80 -13.74
N ASP A 53 -14.44 3.30 -12.88
CA ASP A 53 -15.17 4.57 -13.08
C ASP A 53 -14.44 5.76 -12.44
N SER A 54 -13.26 5.54 -11.83
CA SER A 54 -12.49 6.58 -11.13
C SER A 54 -11.91 7.59 -12.12
N ALA A 55 -12.12 8.88 -11.85
CA ALA A 55 -11.56 9.95 -12.69
C ALA A 55 -10.05 10.07 -12.49
N ASP A 56 -9.59 9.92 -11.25
CA ASP A 56 -8.20 9.78 -10.87
C ASP A 56 -8.03 8.84 -9.67
N ILE A 57 -6.80 8.34 -9.48
CA ILE A 57 -6.47 7.44 -8.38
C ILE A 57 -5.27 8.00 -7.61
N ARG A 58 -5.41 8.07 -6.29
CA ARG A 58 -4.35 8.52 -5.38
C ARG A 58 -3.94 7.36 -4.49
N LEU A 59 -2.65 7.05 -4.46
CA LEU A 59 -2.07 6.08 -3.54
C LEU A 59 -1.39 6.84 -2.40
N THR A 60 -1.58 6.41 -1.17
CA THR A 60 -0.86 6.95 -0.02
C THR A 60 -0.44 5.86 0.97
N GLY A 61 0.61 6.14 1.73
CA GLY A 61 1.13 5.24 2.74
C GLY A 61 2.24 5.90 3.55
N PRO A 62 2.70 5.26 4.63
CA PRO A 62 3.77 5.82 5.47
C PRO A 62 5.09 5.91 4.69
N ALA A 63 5.97 6.85 5.06
CA ALA A 63 7.28 7.07 4.42
C ALA A 63 8.08 5.81 4.06
N ARG A 64 8.07 4.77 4.91
CA ARG A 64 8.77 3.50 4.64
C ARG A 64 8.26 2.73 3.41
N LEU A 65 7.04 3.01 2.96
CA LEU A 65 6.38 2.45 1.78
C LEU A 65 6.33 3.45 0.63
N PHE A 66 7.05 4.58 0.69
CA PHE A 66 7.04 5.59 -0.37
C PHE A 66 7.43 5.00 -1.74
N GLY A 67 8.47 4.17 -1.79
CA GLY A 67 8.84 3.47 -3.03
C GLY A 67 7.74 2.54 -3.56
N THR A 68 6.98 1.90 -2.67
CA THR A 68 5.86 1.02 -3.02
C THR A 68 4.71 1.81 -3.65
N VAL A 69 4.32 2.94 -3.06
CA VAL A 69 3.24 3.77 -3.62
C VAL A 69 3.64 4.43 -4.93
N GLN A 70 4.92 4.83 -5.10
CA GLN A 70 5.42 5.39 -6.36
C GLN A 70 5.37 4.35 -7.49
N GLU A 71 5.91 3.16 -7.27
CA GLU A 71 5.91 2.09 -8.27
C GLU A 71 4.48 1.62 -8.58
N GLY A 72 3.64 1.47 -7.56
CA GLY A 72 2.23 1.13 -7.74
C GLY A 72 1.50 2.16 -8.60
N ALA A 73 1.67 3.44 -8.30
CA ALA A 73 1.07 4.53 -9.07
C ALA A 73 1.57 4.53 -10.52
N LEU A 74 2.87 4.34 -10.75
CA LEU A 74 3.45 4.28 -12.09
C LEU A 74 2.88 3.11 -12.90
N LYS A 75 2.83 1.90 -12.32
CA LYS A 75 2.30 0.71 -13.02
C LYS A 75 0.81 0.84 -13.33
N MET A 76 0.04 1.46 -12.43
CA MET A 76 -1.37 1.74 -12.65
C MET A 76 -1.56 2.81 -13.75
N LEU A 77 -0.78 3.89 -13.72
CA LEU A 77 -0.77 4.92 -14.78
C LEU A 77 -0.46 4.29 -16.16
N GLU A 78 0.58 3.45 -16.24
CA GLU A 78 1.00 2.75 -17.45
C GLU A 78 -0.08 1.79 -18.01
N THR A 79 -0.84 1.15 -17.12
CA THR A 79 -1.78 0.08 -17.50
C THR A 79 -3.20 0.59 -17.70
N LEU A 80 -3.69 1.40 -16.77
CA LEU A 80 -5.07 1.91 -16.74
C LEU A 80 -5.27 3.15 -17.61
N ARG A 81 -4.18 3.86 -17.94
CA ARG A 81 -4.19 5.08 -18.79
C ARG A 81 -5.09 6.19 -18.27
N CYS A 82 -5.27 6.26 -16.95
CA CYS A 82 -5.92 7.37 -16.23
C CYS A 82 -4.91 8.04 -15.28
N PRO A 83 -5.20 9.26 -14.79
CA PRO A 83 -4.32 9.93 -13.83
C PRO A 83 -4.16 9.10 -12.55
N VAL A 84 -2.92 8.73 -12.23
CA VAL A 84 -2.58 8.04 -10.97
C VAL A 84 -1.34 8.69 -10.36
N ALA A 85 -1.38 8.97 -9.07
CA ALA A 85 -0.25 9.55 -8.34
C ALA A 85 -0.10 8.93 -6.94
N GLY A 86 1.15 8.70 -6.53
CA GLY A 86 1.51 8.19 -5.20
C GLY A 86 2.08 9.30 -4.32
N TYR A 87 1.71 9.30 -3.05
CA TYR A 87 2.17 10.28 -2.05
C TYR A 87 2.59 9.59 -0.76
N GLU A 88 3.54 10.21 -0.07
CA GLU A 88 3.75 9.91 1.35
C GLU A 88 2.60 10.52 2.17
N PHE A 89 2.22 9.88 3.28
CA PHE A 89 1.05 10.26 4.06
C PHE A 89 1.05 11.72 4.56
N GLU A 90 2.15 12.20 5.13
CA GLU A 90 2.26 13.60 5.59
C GLU A 90 2.16 14.57 4.42
N GLU A 91 2.85 14.29 3.32
CA GLU A 91 2.77 15.12 2.11
C GLU A 91 1.35 15.15 1.52
N PHE A 92 0.60 14.04 1.63
CA PHE A 92 -0.78 13.96 1.18
C PHE A 92 -1.69 14.92 1.98
N ILE A 93 -1.56 14.92 3.30
CA ILE A 93 -2.35 15.81 4.18
C ILE A 93 -1.86 17.27 4.11
N HIS A 94 -0.66 17.55 3.63
CA HIS A 94 -0.13 18.92 3.52
C HIS A 94 -0.78 19.74 2.39
N GLY A 95 -1.63 19.13 1.56
CA GLY A 95 -2.46 19.89 0.63
C GLY A 95 -3.06 19.10 -0.53
N ILE A 96 -2.64 17.85 -0.73
CA ILE A 96 -3.15 17.01 -1.83
C ILE A 96 -4.61 16.64 -1.62
N TYR A 97 -5.04 16.43 -0.37
CA TYR A 97 -6.43 16.11 -0.06
C TYR A 97 -7.43 17.21 -0.49
N ASN A 98 -6.97 18.46 -0.70
CA ASN A 98 -7.83 19.54 -1.22
C ASN A 98 -8.20 19.36 -2.69
N ALA A 99 -7.43 18.57 -3.44
CA ALA A 99 -7.70 18.25 -4.85
C ALA A 99 -8.51 16.95 -5.01
N PHE A 100 -9.13 16.48 -3.93
CA PHE A 100 -9.89 15.23 -3.88
C PHE A 100 -11.39 15.53 -3.96
N ASP A 101 -12.11 14.87 -4.88
CA ASP A 101 -13.56 15.05 -5.06
C ASP A 101 -14.32 13.70 -5.05
N GLU A 102 -15.64 13.72 -5.33
CA GLU A 102 -16.45 12.50 -5.30
C GLU A 102 -16.07 11.46 -6.37
N ARG A 103 -15.32 11.85 -7.41
CA ARG A 103 -14.86 10.99 -8.51
C ARG A 103 -13.42 10.51 -8.31
N SER A 104 -12.74 11.05 -7.30
CA SER A 104 -11.41 10.60 -6.89
C SER A 104 -11.48 9.31 -6.08
N THR A 105 -10.49 8.45 -6.32
CA THR A 105 -10.28 7.21 -5.60
C THR A 105 -9.03 7.30 -4.74
N LEU A 106 -9.11 6.79 -3.50
CA LEU A 106 -7.99 6.68 -2.59
C LEU A 106 -7.66 5.20 -2.34
N ILE A 107 -6.39 4.85 -2.45
CA ILE A 107 -5.84 3.57 -2.00
C ILE A 107 -4.80 3.85 -0.92
N MET A 108 -5.05 3.40 0.31
CA MET A 108 -4.18 3.59 1.47
C MET A 108 -3.48 2.29 1.83
N LEU A 109 -2.17 2.37 2.09
CA LEU A 109 -1.39 1.28 2.67
C LEU A 109 -1.30 1.47 4.18
N ASP A 110 -1.95 0.56 4.93
CA ASP A 110 -2.13 0.56 6.38
C ASP A 110 -1.40 -0.62 7.04
N PRO A 111 -0.06 -0.67 6.96
CA PRO A 111 0.74 -1.81 7.46
C PRO A 111 0.68 -2.00 8.98
N PHE A 112 0.22 -0.99 9.74
CA PHE A 112 -0.08 -1.06 11.17
C PHE A 112 -1.20 -0.05 11.50
N PRO A 113 -1.85 -0.15 12.68
CA PRO A 113 -2.86 0.80 13.10
C PRO A 113 -2.25 2.20 13.25
N ASP A 114 -2.92 3.19 12.67
CA ASP A 114 -2.52 4.59 12.71
C ASP A 114 -3.77 5.47 12.76
N GLU A 115 -4.01 6.10 13.91
CA GLU A 115 -5.21 6.90 14.16
C GLU A 115 -5.36 8.06 13.16
N ARG A 116 -4.26 8.57 12.60
CA ARG A 116 -4.30 9.66 11.63
C ARG A 116 -4.70 9.17 10.25
N GLN A 117 -4.25 7.98 9.86
CA GLN A 117 -4.72 7.32 8.63
C GLN A 117 -6.20 6.95 8.74
N ASP A 118 -6.61 6.44 9.91
CA ASP A 118 -8.04 6.18 10.22
C ASP A 118 -8.88 7.45 10.10
N ARG A 119 -8.42 8.53 10.74
CA ARG A 119 -9.13 9.81 10.72
C ARG A 119 -9.21 10.40 9.32
N LEU A 120 -8.17 10.28 8.50
CA LEU A 120 -8.19 10.73 7.12
C LEU A 120 -9.23 9.95 6.30
N ALA A 121 -9.27 8.62 6.44
CA ALA A 121 -10.24 7.77 5.76
C ALA A 121 -11.68 8.11 6.18
N GLU A 122 -11.93 8.40 7.47
CA GLU A 122 -13.22 8.88 7.95
C GLU A 122 -13.63 10.21 7.31
N ILE A 123 -12.72 11.19 7.32
CA ILE A 123 -12.99 12.53 6.78
C ILE A 123 -13.30 12.43 5.29
N LEU A 124 -12.44 11.77 4.51
CA LEU A 124 -12.62 11.63 3.06
C LEU A 124 -13.82 10.74 2.70
N GLY A 125 -14.22 9.82 3.58
CA GLY A 125 -15.41 8.99 3.41
C GLY A 125 -16.71 9.80 3.38
N GLY A 126 -16.69 11.06 3.84
CA GLY A 126 -17.77 12.02 3.66
C GLY A 126 -17.86 12.63 2.25
N TRP A 127 -16.80 12.51 1.44
CA TRP A 127 -16.69 13.16 0.12
C TRP A 127 -16.74 12.14 -1.01
N THR A 128 -16.08 10.99 -0.83
CA THR A 128 -16.04 9.89 -1.81
C THR A 128 -16.45 8.58 -1.16
N GLN A 129 -17.02 7.67 -1.96
CA GLN A 129 -17.25 6.28 -1.56
C GLN A 129 -16.12 5.35 -2.02
N HIS A 130 -15.05 5.89 -2.62
CA HIS A 130 -13.99 5.11 -3.27
C HIS A 130 -12.68 5.14 -2.46
N ILE A 131 -12.75 4.72 -1.19
CA ILE A 131 -11.59 4.64 -0.30
C ILE A 131 -11.28 3.19 0.00
N TYR A 132 -10.12 2.72 -0.46
CA TYR A 132 -9.64 1.36 -0.31
C TYR A 132 -8.43 1.32 0.62
N ARG A 133 -8.42 0.38 1.56
CA ARG A 133 -7.40 0.26 2.61
C ARG A 133 -6.77 -1.13 2.58
N ILE A 134 -5.45 -1.21 2.64
CA ILE A 134 -4.69 -2.46 2.52
C ILE A 134 -3.81 -2.64 3.75
N GLY A 135 -4.08 -3.67 4.55
CA GLY A 135 -3.34 -3.90 5.79
C GLY A 135 -3.77 -5.16 6.54
N PRO A 136 -3.05 -5.58 7.59
CA PRO A 136 -3.41 -6.78 8.36
C PRO A 136 -4.59 -6.55 9.32
N GLN A 137 -4.83 -5.30 9.72
CA GLN A 137 -5.80 -4.92 10.74
C GLN A 137 -6.86 -3.93 10.24
N VAL A 138 -6.95 -3.72 8.92
CA VAL A 138 -8.01 -2.89 8.34
C VAL A 138 -9.37 -3.55 8.57
N GLU A 139 -10.34 -2.78 9.05
CA GLU A 139 -11.68 -3.28 9.36
C GLU A 139 -12.40 -3.74 8.09
N ASN A 140 -12.93 -4.95 8.12
CA ASN A 140 -13.81 -5.47 7.07
C ASN A 140 -15.29 -5.21 7.43
N ASN A 141 -15.59 -4.01 7.96
CA ASN A 141 -16.84 -3.61 8.65
C ASN A 141 -18.07 -3.54 7.71
N GLY A 142 -18.33 -4.59 6.92
CA GLY A 142 -19.36 -4.63 5.88
C GLY A 142 -19.11 -3.66 4.71
N LYS A 143 -18.06 -2.83 4.79
CA LYS A 143 -17.62 -1.91 3.76
C LYS A 143 -16.65 -2.63 2.82
N LYS A 144 -16.97 -2.64 1.52
CA LYS A 144 -16.34 -3.39 0.43
C LYS A 144 -14.85 -3.10 0.16
N TYR A 145 -14.14 -2.38 1.03
CA TYR A 145 -12.94 -1.63 0.61
C TYR A 145 -11.64 -2.03 1.32
N ALA A 146 -11.66 -3.06 2.17
CA ALA A 146 -10.50 -3.50 2.93
C ALA A 146 -9.88 -4.77 2.32
N LEU A 147 -8.59 -4.75 1.96
CA LEU A 147 -7.81 -5.95 1.67
C LEU A 147 -7.03 -6.33 2.92
N ARG A 148 -7.49 -7.40 3.59
CA ARG A 148 -6.82 -7.96 4.75
C ARG A 148 -5.76 -8.97 4.32
N ILE A 149 -4.51 -8.73 4.73
CA ILE A 149 -3.37 -9.61 4.45
C ILE A 149 -3.00 -10.34 5.75
N TYR A 150 -2.91 -11.67 5.71
CA TYR A 150 -2.52 -12.52 6.84
C TYR A 150 -1.06 -12.95 6.75
#